data_AF-A0A517T1X4-F1
#
_entry.id   AF-A0A517T1X4-F1
#
_cell.length_a   1.000
_cell.length_b   1.000
_cell.length_c   1.000
_cell.angle_alpha   90.00
_cell.angle_beta   90.00
_cell.angle_gamma   90.00
#
_symmetry.space_group_name_H-M   'P 1'
#
loop_
_entity.id
_entity.type
_entity.pdbx_description
1 polymer ?
#
loop_
_entity_poly.entity_id
_entity_poly.type
_entity_poly.pdbx_seq_one_letter_code
_entity_poly.pdbx_strand_id
1 'polypeptide(L)' 'MDEDDLENFAVPITHVRDSLGFYYQHVAETERPVVIQRYRDRSVVMVPLWEWRWLKQIEAKVRAGEPIITEKETDGH' A
#
# COMPACT_ATOMS: atom_id res chain seq x y z
N MET A 1 -11.45 6.11 12.40
CA MET A 1 -10.03 6.21 12.04
C MET A 1 -10.04 7.09 10.84
N ASP A 2 -9.65 8.33 11.09
CA ASP A 2 -9.80 9.40 10.13
C ASP A 2 -8.59 9.36 9.19
N GLU A 3 -8.73 9.94 8.00
CA GLU A 3 -7.69 9.94 6.96
C GLU A 3 -6.37 10.55 7.47
N ASP A 4 -6.45 11.45 8.46
CA ASP A 4 -5.33 12.06 9.19
C ASP A 4 -4.51 11.07 10.05
N ASP A 5 -5.09 9.93 10.47
CA ASP A 5 -4.36 8.93 11.28
C ASP A 5 -3.31 8.18 10.44
N LEU A 6 -3.56 8.02 9.13
CA LEU A 6 -2.64 7.35 8.19
C LEU A 6 -1.40 8.22 7.90
N GLU A 7 -1.54 9.55 7.93
CA GLU A 7 -0.41 10.47 7.70
C GLU A 7 0.57 10.52 8.87
N ASN A 8 0.17 10.14 10.09
CA ASN A 8 1.03 10.27 11.28
C ASN A 8 1.74 8.99 11.74
N PHE A 9 1.36 7.80 11.26
CA PHE A 9 1.94 6.53 11.71
C PHE A 9 3.08 6.00 10.82
N ALA A 10 4.10 6.82 10.58
CA ALA A 10 5.33 6.33 9.96
C ALA A 10 6.17 5.56 11.00
N VAL A 11 6.49 4.30 10.70
CA VAL A 11 7.30 3.44 11.57
C VAL A 11 8.78 3.64 11.27
N PRO A 12 9.63 3.99 12.25
CA PRO A 12 11.07 4.05 12.05
C PRO A 12 11.65 2.72 11.54
N ILE A 13 12.57 2.79 10.56
CA ILE A 13 13.21 1.59 9.98
C ILE A 13 13.90 0.69 11.03
N THR A 14 14.37 1.26 12.15
CA THR A 14 14.94 0.49 13.25
C THR A 14 13.91 -0.45 13.87
N HIS A 15 12.70 0.02 14.17
CA HIS A 15 11.62 -0.81 14.69
C HIS A 15 11.17 -1.88 13.69
N VAL A 16 11.14 -1.54 12.40
CA VAL A 16 10.81 -2.53 11.36
C VAL A 16 11.87 -3.63 11.28
N ARG A 17 13.15 -3.29 11.46
CA ARG A 17 14.24 -4.29 11.48
C ARG A 17 14.14 -5.21 12.68
N ASP A 18 13.80 -4.67 13.84
CA ASP A 18 13.72 -5.44 15.08
C ASP A 18 12.47 -6.34 15.12
N SER A 19 11.40 -5.95 14.42
CA SER A 19 10.08 -6.61 14.45
C SER A 19 9.52 -6.94 13.06
N LEU A 20 10.39 -7.28 12.09
CA LEU A 20 9.96 -7.45 10.69
C LEU A 20 8.82 -8.47 10.52
N GLY A 21 8.88 -9.59 11.24
CA GLY A 21 7.85 -10.63 11.17
C GLY A 21 6.48 -10.12 11.59
N PHE A 22 6.41 -9.27 12.62
CA PHE A 22 5.17 -8.66 13.08
C PHE A 22 4.58 -7.73 12.01
N TYR A 23 5.39 -6.84 11.43
CA TYR A 23 4.89 -5.91 10.41
C TYR A 23 4.47 -6.64 9.13
N TYR A 24 5.21 -7.67 8.73
CA TYR A 24 4.85 -8.53 7.61
C TYR A 24 3.47 -9.20 7.84
N GLN A 25 3.29 -9.81 9.01
CA GLN A 25 2.03 -10.45 9.38
C GLN A 25 0.88 -9.43 9.43
N HIS A 26 1.10 -8.27 10.06
CA HIS A 26 0.11 -7.20 10.15
C HIS A 26 -0.38 -6.75 8.76
N VAL A 27 0.54 -6.47 7.83
CA VAL A 27 0.19 -6.05 6.46
C VAL A 27 -0.56 -7.16 5.73
N ALA A 28 -0.13 -8.41 5.89
CA ALA A 28 -0.77 -9.56 5.24
C ALA A 28 -2.19 -9.84 5.76
N GLU A 29 -2.44 -9.65 7.06
CA GLU A 29 -3.73 -9.98 7.69
C GLU A 29 -4.73 -8.83 7.62
N THR A 30 -4.25 -7.59 7.67
CA THR A 30 -5.13 -6.40 7.75
C THR A 30 -5.30 -5.68 6.43
N GLU A 31 -4.48 -6.00 5.43
CA GLU A 31 -4.36 -5.27 4.17
C GLU A 31 -4.03 -3.77 4.36
N ARG A 32 -3.56 -3.38 5.55
CA ARG A 32 -3.21 -2.00 5.85
C ARG A 32 -1.73 -1.74 5.51
N PRO A 33 -1.44 -0.74 4.68
CA PRO A 33 -0.07 -0.34 4.38
C PRO A 33 0.67 0.16 5.62
N VAL A 34 1.97 -0.11 5.69
CA VAL A 34 2.87 0.46 6.70
C VAL A 34 3.85 1.40 6.02
N VAL A 35 3.81 2.69 6.37
CA VAL A 35 4.79 3.68 5.93
C VAL A 35 6.05 3.53 6.79
N ILE A 36 7.20 3.33 6.13
CA ILE A 36 8.49 3.15 6.79
C ILE A 36 9.30 4.43 6.66
N GLN A 37 9.66 5.00 7.81
CA GLN A 37 10.55 6.14 7.87
C GLN A 37 12.02 5.71 7.89
N ARG A 38 12.77 6.09 6.85
CA ARG A 38 14.21 5.92 6.76
C ARG A 38 14.88 7.26 7.08
N TYR A 39 15.48 7.36 8.26
CA TYR A 39 16.11 8.60 8.73
C TYR A 39 15.11 9.77 8.74
N ARG A 40 15.26 10.74 7.84
CA ARG A 40 14.36 11.89 7.70
C ARG A 40 13.26 11.69 6.65
N ASP A 41 13.33 10.62 5.85
CA ASP A 41 12.47 10.44 4.68
C ASP A 41 11.47 9.29 4.86
N ARG A 42 10.22 9.52 4.44
CA ARG A 42 9.14 8.50 4.40
C ARG A 42 9.04 7.91 2.99
N SER A 43 10.11 7.27 2.54
CA SER A 43 10.29 6.87 1.12
C SER A 43 9.91 5.42 0.80
N VAL A 44 9.48 4.64 1.80
CA VAL A 44 9.19 3.21 1.62
C VAL A 44 7.84 2.89 2.25
N VAL A 45 7.02 2.11 1.55
CA VAL A 45 5.75 1.58 2.06
C VAL A 45 5.76 0.07 1.90
N MET A 46 5.34 -0.64 2.96
CA MET A 46 5.07 -2.07 2.90
C MET A 46 3.58 -2.28 2.62
N VAL A 47 3.28 -3.09 1.60
CA VAL A 47 1.93 -3.45 1.15
C VAL A 47 1.86 -4.95 0.86
N PRO A 48 0.66 -5.56 0.80
CA PRO A 48 0.48 -6.91 0.27
C PRO A 48 1.03 -7.05 -1.16
N LEU A 49 1.57 -8.22 -1.47
CA LEU A 49 2.16 -8.49 -2.80
C LEU A 49 1.13 -8.38 -3.93
N TRP A 50 -0.10 -8.82 -3.68
CA TRP A 50 -1.17 -8.77 -4.67
C TRP A 50 -1.52 -7.31 -5.01
N GLU A 51 -1.57 -6.44 -4.01
CA GLU A 51 -1.88 -5.01 -4.18
C GLU A 51 -0.78 -4.32 -4.99
N TRP A 52 0.49 -4.59 -4.66
CA TRP A 52 1.61 -4.08 -5.45
C TRP A 52 1.55 -4.50 -6.92
N ARG A 53 1.23 -5.77 -7.18
CA ARG A 53 1.10 -6.29 -8.55
C ARG A 53 -0.04 -5.61 -9.31
N TRP A 54 -1.18 -5.41 -8.65
CA TRP A 54 -2.32 -4.72 -9.22
C TRP A 54 -2.01 -3.26 -9.54
N LEU A 55 -1.40 -2.52 -8.60
CA LEU A 55 -0.94 -1.14 -8.82
C LEU A 55 0.04 -1.06 -10.00
N LYS A 56 0.95 -2.03 -10.15
CA LYS A 56 1.87 -2.08 -11.29
C LYS A 56 1.18 -2.31 -12.63
N GLN A 57 0.12 -3.12 -12.65
CA GLN A 57 -0.69 -3.30 -13.86
C GLN A 57 -1.42 -2.01 -14.22
N ILE A 58 -1.96 -1.29 -13.23
CA ILE A 58 -2.57 0.02 -13.44
C ILE A 58 -1.56 1.02 -13.99
N GLU A 59 -0.38 1.13 -13.37
CA GLU A 59 0.69 2.03 -13.84
C GLU A 59 1.06 1.75 -15.30
N ALA A 60 1.14 0.47 -15.69
CA ALA A 60 1.43 0.07 -17.06
C ALA A 60 0.33 0.49 -18.04
N LYS A 61 -0.95 0.27 -17.69
CA LYS A 61 -2.11 0.68 -18.51
C LYS A 61 -2.15 2.21 -18.69
N VAL A 62 -1.95 2.96 -17.62
CA VAL A 62 -1.89 4.44 -17.66
C VAL A 62 -0.78 4.89 -18.60
N ARG A 63 0.41 4.30 -18.50
CA ARG A 63 1.54 4.63 -19.37
C ARG A 63 1.28 4.27 -20.84
N ALA A 64 0.50 3.23 -21.10
CA ALA A 64 0.09 2.82 -22.44
C ALA A 64 -1.09 3.65 -23.00
N GLY A 65 -1.72 4.51 -22.19
CA GLY A 65 -2.92 5.24 -22.59
C GLY A 65 -4.18 4.36 -22.64
N GLU A 66 -4.16 3.21 -21.98
CA GLU A 66 -5.28 2.28 -21.92
C GLU A 66 -6.26 2.62 -20.78
N PRO A 67 -7.57 2.38 -20.95
CA PRO A 67 -8.55 2.61 -19.89
C PRO A 67 -8.37 1.63 -18.72
N ILE A 68 -8.44 2.16 -17.49
CA ILE A 68 -8.52 1.35 -16.27
C ILE A 68 -9.99 0.96 -16.07
N ILE A 69 -10.35 -0.26 -16.45
CA ILE A 69 -11.69 -0.80 -16.19
C ILE A 69 -11.67 -1.43 -14.79
N THR A 70 -12.21 -0.73 -13.80
CA THR A 70 -12.58 -1.31 -12.51
C THR A 70 -14.04 -1.73 -12.61
N GLU A 71 -14.30 -3.03 -12.51
CA GLU A 71 -15.67 -3.58 -12.53
C GLU A 71 -16.46 -3.08 -11.31
N LYS A 72 -17.16 -1.95 -11.47
CA LYS A 72 -18.36 -1.57 -10.73
C LYS A 72 -19.21 -0.64 -11.61
N GLU A 73 -20.06 -1.26 -12.41
CA GLU A 73 -21.45 -0.89 -12.73
C GLU A 73 -21.94 -1.74 -13.92
N THR A 74 -22.10 -3.04 -13.67
CA THR A 74 -23.22 -3.76 -14.29
C THR A 74 -24.38 -3.66 -13.30
N ASP A 75 -25.08 -2.53 -13.30
CA ASP A 75 -26.47 -2.50 -12.87
C ASP A 75 -27.26 -1.86 -14.01
N GLY A 76 -27.53 -2.69 -15.01
CA GLY A 76 -28.52 -2.42 -16.03
C GLY A 76 -29.80 -3.15 -15.67
N HIS A 77 -30.75 -2.47 -15.02
CA HIS A 77 -32.18 -2.49 -15.36
C HIS A 77 -32.95 -1.40 -14.64
#